data_AF-A0A410G4Y0-F1
#
_entry.id   AF-A0A410G4Y0-F1
#
_cell.length_a   1.000
_cell.length_b   1.000
_cell.length_c   1.000
_cell.angle_alpha   90.00
_cell.angle_beta   90.00
_cell.angle_gamma   90.00
#
_symmetry.space_group_name_H-M   'P 1'
#
loop_
_entity.id
_entity.type
_entity.pdbx_description
1 polymer ?
#
loop_
_entity_poly.entity_id
_entity_poly.type
_entity_poly.pdbx_seq_one_letter_code
_entity_poly.pdbx_strand_id
1 'polypeptide(L)'
;MKKAILFKTLVDILYILHFIGLIGIIFIIPFGTVNINQVNMSVEDWSLFYWLIFIVSLFAYIIFLRGLYFLRKMARFLLTNKYFSNKTIENLKKSGNNFLYTGILSFALIVVLWISKLTGGKFELIYDNNLLIPLFLSIIGMFFIIQSNALNLAKGMKEENELTV
;
A
#
# COMPACT_ATOMS: atom_id res chain seq x y z
N MET A 1 -18.60 17.75 -6.47
CA MET A 1 -17.25 18.29 -6.74
C MET A 1 -16.40 18.49 -5.47
N LYS A 2 -16.87 19.21 -4.43
CA LYS A 2 -16.10 19.43 -3.18
C LYS A 2 -15.52 18.15 -2.56
N LYS A 3 -16.30 17.05 -2.51
CA LYS A 3 -15.85 15.74 -2.01
C LYS A 3 -14.72 15.11 -2.83
N ALA A 4 -14.78 15.22 -4.16
CA ALA A 4 -13.74 14.69 -5.05
C ALA A 4 -12.44 15.49 -4.94
N ILE A 5 -12.54 16.81 -4.78
CA ILE A 5 -11.39 17.68 -4.50
C ILE A 5 -10.75 17.28 -3.17
N LEU A 6 -11.54 17.15 -2.11
CA LEU A 6 -11.06 16.72 -0.81
C LEU A 6 -10.36 15.36 -0.89
N PHE A 7 -10.97 14.36 -1.52
CA PHE A 7 -10.38 13.04 -1.72
C PHE A 7 -9.02 13.12 -2.41
N LYS A 8 -8.94 13.83 -3.55
CA LYS A 8 -7.69 14.01 -4.28
C LYS A 8 -6.61 14.68 -3.43
N THR A 9 -6.97 15.73 -2.69
CA THR A 9 -6.03 16.45 -1.83
C THR A 9 -5.49 15.54 -0.72
N LEU A 10 -6.34 14.75 -0.07
CA LEU A 10 -5.91 13.80 0.95
C LEU A 10 -4.95 12.74 0.38
N VAL A 11 -5.23 12.21 -0.82
CA VAL A 11 -4.34 11.25 -1.49
C VAL A 11 -3.00 11.89 -1.87
N ASP A 12 -3.00 13.14 -2.34
CA ASP A 12 -1.76 13.89 -2.64
C ASP A 12 -0.91 14.09 -1.37
N ILE A 13 -1.53 14.53 -0.26
CA ILE A 13 -0.86 14.71 1.04
C ILE A 13 -0.25 13.39 1.50
N LEU A 14 -1.03 12.31 1.47
CA LEU A 14 -0.56 10.98 1.87
C LEU A 14 0.65 10.54 1.03
N TYR A 15 0.58 10.72 -0.29
CA TYR A 15 1.68 10.37 -1.20
C TYR A 15 2.95 11.18 -0.90
N ILE A 16 2.82 12.49 -0.69
CA ILE A 16 3.96 13.38 -0.40
C ILE A 16 4.59 13.01 0.95
N LEU A 17 3.79 12.79 1.99
CA LEU A 17 4.28 12.38 3.30
C LEU A 17 5.07 11.06 3.23
N HIS A 18 4.57 10.07 2.51
CA HIS A 18 5.28 8.80 2.33
C HIS A 18 6.56 8.93 1.50
N PHE A 19 6.59 9.82 0.51
CA PHE A 19 7.80 10.07 -0.28
C PHE A 19 8.88 10.78 0.54
N ILE A 20 8.50 11.79 1.32
CA ILE A 20 9.41 12.47 2.27
C ILE A 20 9.91 11.47 3.31
N GLY A 21 9.03 10.63 3.85
CA GLY A 21 9.39 9.58 4.80
C GLY A 21 10.41 8.59 4.22
N LEU A 22 10.26 8.18 2.96
CA LEU A 22 11.22 7.30 2.28
C LEU A 22 12.60 7.94 2.18
N ILE A 23 12.66 9.20 1.76
CA ILE A 23 13.92 9.95 1.67
C ILE A 23 14.56 10.05 3.05
N GLY A 24 13.77 10.39 4.08
CA GLY A 24 14.25 10.44 5.47
C GLY A 24 14.88 9.12 5.91
N ILE A 25 14.22 7.99 5.66
CA ILE A 25 14.75 6.66 6.00
C ILE A 25 16.09 6.39 5.31
N ILE A 26 16.22 6.70 4.01
CA ILE A 26 17.48 6.51 3.26
C ILE A 26 18.61 7.35 3.84
N PHE A 27 18.33 8.58 4.25
CA PHE A 27 19.34 9.46 4.83
C PHE A 27 19.66 9.15 6.28
N ILE A 28 18.76 8.55 7.06
CA ILE A 28 18.97 8.38 8.50
C ILE A 28 19.57 7.00 8.84
N ILE A 29 19.20 5.94 8.10
CA ILE A 29 19.72 4.57 8.33
C ILE A 29 21.25 4.49 8.31
N PRO A 30 21.98 5.11 7.36
CA PRO A 30 23.44 5.02 7.32
C PRO A 30 24.15 5.65 8.53
N PHE A 31 23.47 6.51 9.28
CA PHE A 31 24.03 7.19 10.44
C PHE A 31 23.70 6.48 11.76
N GLY A 32 23.03 5.33 11.74
CA GLY A 32 22.78 4.51 12.94
C GLY A 32 21.91 5.18 14.01
N THR A 33 21.28 6.32 13.71
CA THR A 33 20.58 7.17 14.69
C THR A 33 19.13 6.75 14.94
N VAL A 34 18.65 5.66 14.33
CA VAL A 34 17.26 5.21 14.46
C VAL A 34 17.19 3.76 14.89
N ASN A 35 16.58 3.54 16.05
CA ASN A 35 16.03 2.24 16.41
C ASN A 35 14.81 1.98 15.52
N ILE A 36 14.93 1.00 14.62
CA ILE A 36 13.78 0.55 13.85
C ILE A 36 12.94 -0.27 14.82
N ASN A 37 11.75 0.24 15.20
CA ASN A 37 10.84 -0.36 16.19
C ASN A 37 10.49 -1.85 15.96
N GLN A 38 10.82 -2.42 14.79
CA GLN A 38 10.62 -3.85 14.50
C GLN A 38 11.72 -4.75 15.07
N VAL A 39 12.91 -4.20 15.35
CA VAL A 39 14.06 -4.92 15.86
C VAL A 39 14.76 -4.03 16.89
N ASN A 40 14.64 -4.36 18.18
CA ASN A 40 15.40 -3.71 19.26
C ASN A 40 16.89 -4.12 19.22
N MET A 41 17.54 -3.95 18.06
CA MET A 41 18.96 -4.20 17.84
C MET A 41 19.50 -3.09 16.95
N SER A 42 20.73 -2.67 17.22
CA SER A 42 21.43 -1.70 16.38
C SER A 42 21.55 -2.26 14.96
N VAL A 43 21.59 -1.39 13.94
CA VAL A 43 21.80 -1.81 12.55
C VAL A 43 23.14 -2.52 12.36
N GLU A 44 24.13 -2.20 13.21
CA GLU A 44 25.46 -2.82 13.22
C GLU A 44 25.41 -4.31 13.58
N ASP A 45 24.43 -4.72 14.38
CA ASP A 45 24.25 -6.10 14.84
C ASP A 45 23.37 -6.95 13.91
N TRP A 46 22.98 -6.43 12.74
CA TRP A 46 22.07 -7.13 11.83
C TRP A 46 22.73 -8.31 11.13
N SER A 47 22.21 -9.50 11.41
CA SER A 47 22.54 -10.70 10.63
C SER A 47 22.02 -10.60 9.19
N LEU A 48 22.56 -11.43 8.28
CA LEU A 48 22.10 -11.54 6.89
C LEU A 48 20.57 -11.74 6.78
N PHE A 49 19.96 -12.42 7.75
CA PHE A 49 18.51 -12.62 7.81
C PHE A 49 17.74 -11.30 7.97
N TYR A 50 18.17 -10.41 8.88
CA TYR A 50 17.52 -9.12 9.09
C TYR A 50 17.73 -8.16 7.91
N TRP A 51 18.91 -8.21 7.28
CA TRP A 51 19.15 -7.51 6.01
C TRP A 51 18.22 -7.97 4.89
N LEU A 52 17.98 -9.28 4.76
CA LEU A 52 17.05 -9.81 3.78
C LEU A 52 15.61 -9.33 4.05
N ILE A 53 15.18 -9.38 5.32
CA ILE A 53 13.85 -8.87 5.72
C ILE A 53 13.71 -7.38 5.40
N PHE A 54 14.74 -6.59 5.70
CA PHE A 54 14.76 -5.17 5.38
C PHE A 54 14.60 -4.93 3.87
N ILE A 55 15.35 -5.62 3.03
CA ILE A 55 15.25 -5.50 1.56
C ILE A 55 13.84 -5.86 1.07
N VAL A 56 13.27 -6.97 1.55
CA VAL A 56 11.91 -7.39 1.16
C VAL A 56 10.86 -6.37 1.65
N SER A 57 11.05 -5.80 2.84
CA SER A 57 10.18 -4.75 3.38
C SER A 57 10.23 -3.46 2.56
N LEU A 58 11.43 -3.08 2.09
CA LEU A 58 11.62 -1.93 1.20
C LEU A 58 10.90 -2.18 -0.13
N PHE A 59 11.02 -3.39 -0.68
CA PHE A 59 10.32 -3.78 -1.90
C PHE A 59 8.79 -3.72 -1.72
N ALA A 60 8.25 -4.22 -0.61
CA ALA A 60 6.83 -4.12 -0.27
C ALA A 60 6.36 -2.66 -0.19
N TYR A 61 7.19 -1.78 0.37
CA TYR A 61 6.93 -0.35 0.47
C TYR A 61 6.94 0.36 -0.89
N ILE A 62 7.82 -0.03 -1.81
CA ILE A 62 7.82 0.48 -3.20
C ILE A 62 6.52 0.09 -3.92
N ILE A 63 6.05 -1.16 -3.75
CA ILE A 63 4.76 -1.60 -4.29
C ILE A 63 3.62 -0.75 -3.72
N PHE A 64 3.65 -0.48 -2.42
CA PHE A 64 2.65 0.38 -1.76
C PHE A 64 2.61 1.79 -2.35
N LEU A 65 3.78 2.44 -2.49
CA LEU A 65 3.92 3.75 -3.10
C LEU A 65 3.40 3.77 -4.54
N ARG A 66 3.66 2.71 -5.31
CA ARG A 66 3.12 2.55 -6.66
C ARG A 66 1.59 2.45 -6.63
N GLY A 67 1.01 1.78 -5.64
CA GLY A 67 -0.43 1.76 -5.40
C GLY A 67 -1.00 3.15 -5.18
N LEU A 68 -0.41 3.93 -4.25
CA LEU A 68 -0.81 5.32 -3.99
C LEU A 68 -0.69 6.21 -5.23
N TYR A 69 0.35 6.03 -6.03
CA TYR A 69 0.53 6.76 -7.28
C TYR A 69 -0.62 6.50 -8.28
N PHE A 70 -1.06 5.25 -8.42
CA PHE A 70 -2.23 4.93 -9.26
C PHE A 70 -3.53 5.49 -8.67
N LEU A 71 -3.70 5.44 -7.34
CA LEU A 71 -4.84 6.07 -6.67
C LEU A 71 -4.90 7.58 -6.94
N ARG A 72 -3.75 8.25 -6.89
CA ARG A 72 -3.59 9.67 -7.20
C ARG A 72 -4.00 9.97 -8.64
N LYS A 73 -3.56 9.16 -9.61
CA LYS A 73 -3.97 9.30 -11.01
C LYS A 73 -5.48 9.14 -11.19
N MET A 74 -6.06 8.12 -10.55
CA MET A 74 -7.50 7.90 -10.55
C MET A 74 -8.26 9.10 -9.98
N ALA A 75 -7.83 9.62 -8.82
CA ALA A 75 -8.43 10.80 -8.18
C ALA A 75 -8.41 12.05 -9.09
N ARG A 76 -7.33 12.24 -9.87
CA ARG A 76 -7.25 13.33 -10.86
C ARG A 76 -8.31 13.18 -11.96
N PHE A 77 -8.57 11.97 -12.45
CA PHE A 77 -9.61 11.75 -13.46
C PHE A 77 -11.02 11.97 -12.91
N LEU A 78 -11.28 11.68 -11.63
CA LEU A 78 -12.55 11.99 -10.98
C LEU A 78 -12.87 13.49 -10.96
N LEU A 79 -11.85 14.36 -10.82
CA LEU A 79 -12.05 15.82 -10.88
C LEU A 79 -12.54 16.30 -12.24
N THR A 80 -12.22 15.57 -13.30
CA THR A 80 -12.67 15.89 -14.67
C THR A 80 -14.04 15.30 -15.02
N ASN A 81 -14.79 14.79 -14.04
CA ASN A 81 -16.08 14.08 -14.22
C ASN A 81 -16.02 12.86 -15.16
N LYS A 82 -14.82 12.30 -15.39
CA LYS A 82 -14.60 11.13 -16.24
C LYS A 82 -14.70 9.83 -15.43
N TYR A 83 -15.83 9.62 -14.75
CA TYR A 83 -16.05 8.48 -13.85
C TYR A 83 -15.92 7.13 -14.56
N PHE A 84 -16.54 6.99 -15.73
CA PHE A 84 -16.52 5.77 -16.54
C PHE A 84 -15.39 5.72 -17.57
N SER A 85 -14.30 6.46 -17.37
CA SER A 85 -13.17 6.35 -18.29
C SER A 85 -12.37 5.07 -18.04
N ASN A 86 -11.88 4.45 -19.12
CA ASN A 86 -10.99 3.29 -19.03
C ASN A 86 -9.78 3.59 -18.12
N LYS A 87 -9.28 4.83 -18.16
CA LYS A 87 -8.16 5.28 -17.31
C LYS A 87 -8.55 5.28 -15.83
N THR A 88 -9.77 5.69 -15.46
CA THR A 88 -10.23 5.67 -14.06
C THR A 88 -10.30 4.23 -13.56
N ILE A 89 -10.94 3.36 -14.33
CA ILE A 89 -11.12 1.93 -14.03
C ILE A 89 -9.75 1.24 -13.90
N GLU A 90 -8.89 1.38 -14.90
CA GLU A 90 -7.58 0.73 -14.93
C GLU A 90 -6.67 1.21 -13.79
N ASN A 91 -6.64 2.52 -13.50
CA ASN A 91 -5.83 3.04 -12.39
C ASN A 91 -6.39 2.58 -11.03
N LEU A 92 -7.72 2.48 -10.86
CA LEU A 92 -8.32 1.94 -9.64
C LEU A 92 -7.94 0.46 -9.44
N LYS A 93 -8.04 -0.36 -10.48
CA LYS A 93 -7.63 -1.77 -10.45
C LYS A 93 -6.15 -1.93 -10.13
N LYS A 94 -5.28 -1.15 -10.77
CA LYS A 94 -3.84 -1.16 -10.49
C LYS A 94 -3.55 -0.74 -9.06
N SER A 95 -4.21 0.29 -8.55
CA SER A 95 -4.08 0.67 -7.14
C SER A 95 -4.49 -0.47 -6.20
N GLY A 96 -5.64 -1.10 -6.46
CA GLY A 96 -6.14 -2.21 -5.66
C GLY A 96 -5.19 -3.41 -5.64
N ASN A 97 -4.69 -3.83 -6.81
CA ASN A 97 -3.71 -4.92 -6.91
C ASN A 97 -2.43 -4.62 -6.12
N ASN A 98 -1.87 -3.41 -6.24
CA ASN A 98 -0.67 -3.06 -5.49
C ASN A 98 -0.92 -3.08 -3.97
N PHE A 99 -2.04 -2.56 -3.49
CA PHE A 99 -2.38 -2.61 -2.06
C PHE A 99 -2.60 -4.03 -1.54
N LEU A 100 -3.26 -4.88 -2.33
CA LEU A 100 -3.43 -6.29 -1.99
C LEU A 100 -2.08 -7.01 -1.91
N TYR A 101 -1.20 -6.82 -2.89
CA TYR A 101 0.14 -7.41 -2.87
C TYR A 101 1.00 -6.92 -1.71
N THR A 102 0.96 -5.62 -1.40
CA THR A 102 1.62 -5.08 -0.20
C THR A 102 1.06 -5.74 1.05
N GLY A 103 -0.27 -5.82 1.20
CA GLY A 103 -0.90 -6.42 2.37
C GLY A 103 -0.48 -7.89 2.57
N ILE A 104 -0.54 -8.70 1.52
CA ILE A 104 -0.13 -10.12 1.58
C ILE A 104 1.37 -10.25 1.90
N LEU A 105 2.22 -9.46 1.24
CA LEU A 105 3.67 -9.53 1.44
C LEU A 105 4.06 -9.09 2.86
N SER A 106 3.47 -8.01 3.36
CA SER A 106 3.69 -7.54 4.73
C SER A 106 3.19 -8.55 5.76
N PHE A 107 2.05 -9.21 5.51
CA PHE A 107 1.57 -10.28 6.38
C PHE A 107 2.55 -11.47 6.42
N ALA A 108 3.05 -11.90 5.26
CA ALA A 108 4.05 -12.96 5.18
C ALA A 108 5.34 -12.62 5.95
N LEU A 109 5.81 -11.37 5.85
CA LEU A 109 6.98 -10.89 6.61
C LEU A 109 6.75 -10.95 8.12
N ILE A 110 5.57 -10.56 8.61
CA ILE A 110 5.22 -10.66 10.03
C ILE A 110 5.24 -12.12 10.49
N VAL A 111 4.69 -13.04 9.70
CA VAL A 111 4.71 -14.48 10.02
C VAL A 111 6.14 -15.01 10.09
N VAL A 112 7.00 -14.64 9.14
CA VAL A 112 8.43 -15.05 9.14
C VAL A 112 9.15 -14.52 10.37
N LEU A 113 8.96 -13.24 10.73
CA LEU A 113 9.52 -12.63 11.94
C LEU A 113 8.99 -13.26 13.22
N TRP A 114 7.73 -13.68 13.23
CA TRP A 114 7.14 -14.37 14.37
C TRP A 114 7.74 -15.76 14.55
N ILE A 115 7.90 -16.52 13.45
CA ILE A 115 8.54 -17.84 13.47
C ILE A 115 10.00 -17.75 13.95
N SER A 116 10.77 -16.75 13.50
CA SER A 116 12.16 -16.60 13.93
C SER A 116 12.29 -16.29 15.42
N LYS A 117 11.34 -15.56 16.01
CA LYS A 117 11.28 -15.32 17.46
C LYS A 117 10.98 -16.61 18.24
N LEU A 118 10.12 -17.48 17.71
CA LEU A 118 9.82 -18.79 18.33
C LEU A 118 11.06 -19.68 18.44
N THR A 119 11.89 -19.71 17.40
CA THR A 119 13.12 -20.51 17.39
C THR A 119 14.20 -19.96 18.34
N GLY A 120 14.10 -18.68 18.74
CA GLY A 120 15.01 -18.04 19.70
C GLY A 120 14.60 -18.15 21.17
N GLY A 121 13.53 -18.90 21.49
CA GLY A 121 13.11 -19.20 22.87
C GLY A 121 12.50 -18.03 23.66
N LYS A 122 12.27 -16.87 23.04
CA LYS A 122 11.63 -15.71 23.67
C LYS A 122 10.16 -15.63 23.26
N PHE A 123 9.29 -16.28 24.05
CA PHE A 123 7.84 -16.19 23.88
C PHE A 123 7.35 -14.84 24.44
N GLU A 124 7.42 -13.80 23.61
CA GLU A 124 6.71 -12.55 23.87
C GLU A 124 5.59 -12.42 22.83
N LEU A 125 4.37 -12.79 23.23
CA LEU A 125 3.15 -12.48 22.49
C LEU A 125 2.86 -10.97 22.66
N ILE A 126 3.67 -10.15 22.00
CA ILE A 126 3.36 -8.73 21.84
C ILE A 126 2.26 -8.66 20.79
N TYR A 127 1.06 -8.29 21.24
CA TYR A 127 -0.04 -7.90 20.36
C TYR A 127 0.38 -6.59 19.68
N ASP A 128 1.17 -6.73 18.62
CA ASP A 128 1.75 -5.59 17.92
C ASP A 128 0.72 -5.07 16.92
N ASN A 129 0.45 -3.76 16.96
CA ASN A 129 -0.43 -3.04 16.01
C ASN A 129 -0.03 -3.28 14.54
N ASN A 130 1.12 -3.89 14.30
CA ASN A 130 1.66 -4.28 13.00
C ASN A 130 0.78 -5.24 12.18
N LEU A 131 -0.11 -6.06 12.77
CA LEU A 131 -0.91 -7.02 11.96
C LEU A 131 -2.19 -6.40 11.34
N LEU A 132 -2.71 -5.33 11.94
CA LEU A 132 -3.89 -4.63 11.43
C LEU A 132 -3.64 -3.93 10.09
N ILE A 133 -2.42 -3.39 9.89
CA ILE A 133 -2.06 -2.65 8.68
C ILE A 133 -2.09 -3.54 7.42
N PRO A 134 -1.42 -4.72 7.39
CA PRO A 134 -1.49 -5.65 6.26
C PRO A 134 -2.91 -6.12 5.94
N LEU A 135 -3.72 -6.37 6.98
CA LEU A 135 -5.11 -6.79 6.82
C LEU A 135 -5.94 -5.67 6.19
N PHE A 136 -5.80 -4.44 6.70
CA PHE A 136 -6.49 -3.27 6.16
C PHE A 136 -6.11 -3.00 4.70
N LEU A 137 -4.81 -3.08 4.37
CA LEU A 137 -4.34 -2.93 2.98
C LEU A 137 -4.92 -3.99 2.06
N SER A 138 -5.02 -5.24 2.53
CA SER A 138 -5.62 -6.32 1.76
C SER A 138 -7.11 -6.08 1.50
N ILE A 139 -7.85 -5.64 2.53
CA ILE A 139 -9.29 -5.33 2.44
C ILE A 139 -9.52 -4.16 1.47
N ILE A 140 -8.80 -3.05 1.63
CA ILE A 140 -8.94 -1.89 0.73
C ILE A 140 -8.49 -2.24 -0.70
N GLY A 141 -7.44 -3.04 -0.85
CA GLY A 141 -6.98 -3.53 -2.15
C GLY A 141 -8.07 -4.31 -2.88
N MET A 142 -8.68 -5.29 -2.19
CA MET A 142 -9.82 -6.05 -2.70
C MET A 142 -11.02 -5.15 -3.01
N PHE A 143 -11.35 -4.21 -2.12
CA PHE A 143 -12.44 -3.27 -2.33
C PHE A 143 -12.24 -2.46 -3.62
N PHE A 144 -11.04 -1.94 -3.88
CA PHE A 144 -10.77 -1.20 -5.12
C PHE A 144 -10.87 -2.07 -6.37
N ILE A 145 -10.46 -3.34 -6.31
CA ILE A 145 -10.61 -4.28 -7.44
C ILE A 145 -12.09 -4.52 -7.74
N ILE A 146 -12.91 -4.78 -6.71
CA ILE A 146 -14.36 -4.98 -6.83
C ILE A 146 -15.00 -3.73 -7.43
N GLN A 147 -14.69 -2.55 -6.90
CA GLN A 147 -15.23 -1.27 -7.40
C GLN A 147 -14.80 -1.02 -8.86
N SER A 148 -13.57 -1.36 -9.23
CA SER A 148 -13.14 -1.27 -10.63
C SER A 148 -13.95 -2.19 -11.55
N ASN A 149 -14.24 -3.42 -11.13
CA ASN A 149 -15.03 -4.35 -11.92
C ASN A 149 -16.49 -3.86 -12.05
N ALA A 150 -17.07 -3.35 -10.95
CA ALA A 150 -18.40 -2.77 -10.95
C ALA A 150 -18.50 -1.55 -11.89
N LEU A 151 -17.50 -0.66 -11.88
CA LEU A 151 -17.43 0.48 -12.81
C LEU A 151 -17.32 0.02 -14.27
N ASN A 152 -16.59 -1.05 -14.54
CA ASN A 152 -16.46 -1.59 -15.88
C ASN A 152 -17.78 -2.19 -16.40
N LEU A 153 -18.50 -2.90 -15.54
CA LEU A 153 -19.82 -3.46 -15.86
C LEU A 153 -20.86 -2.35 -16.08
N ALA A 154 -20.90 -1.35 -15.20
CA ALA A 154 -21.78 -0.20 -15.35
C ALA A 154 -21.46 0.64 -16.61
N LYS A 155 -20.18 0.72 -16.99
CA LYS A 155 -19.77 1.35 -18.24
C LYS A 155 -20.36 0.59 -19.45
N GLY A 156 -20.26 -0.73 -19.49
CA GLY A 156 -20.80 -1.54 -20.59
C GLY A 156 -22.30 -1.35 -20.76
N MET A 157 -23.06 -1.39 -19.65
CA MET A 157 -24.50 -1.12 -19.67
C MET A 157 -24.85 0.27 -20.21
N LYS A 158 -24.04 1.28 -19.87
CA LYS A 158 -24.23 2.64 -20.37
C LYS A 158 -23.99 2.72 -21.89
N GLU A 159 -22.92 2.09 -22.37
CA GLU A 159 -22.57 2.08 -23.80
C GLU A 159 -23.63 1.31 -24.62
N GLU A 160 -24.15 0.20 -24.11
CA GLU A 160 -25.26 -0.54 -24.75
C GLU A 160 -26.54 0.31 -24.84
N ASN A 161 -26.90 1.03 -23.78
CA ASN A 161 -28.09 1.89 -23.77
C ASN A 161 -27.96 3.13 -24.66
N GLU A 162 -26.74 3.63 -24.90
CA GLU A 162 -26.49 4.72 -25.86
C GLU A 162 -26.53 4.23 -27.32
N LEU A 163 -26.40 2.92 -27.57
CA LEU A 163 -26.49 2.32 -28.92
C LEU A 163 -27.92 1.94 -29.32
N THR A 164 -28.84 1.80 -28.36
CA THR A 164 -30.22 1.36 -28.59
C THR A 164 -31.24 2.50 -28.65
N VAL A 165 -30.86 3.73 -28.30
CA VAL A 165 -31.68 4.95 -28.39
C VAL A 165 -31.30 5.76 -29.62
#